data_AF-A0AB34PKA2-F1
#
_entry.id   AF-A0AB34PKA2-F1
#
_cell.length_a   1.000
_cell.length_b   1.000
_cell.length_c   1.000
_cell.angle_alpha   90.00
_cell.angle_beta   90.00
_cell.angle_gamma   90.00
#
_symmetry.space_group_name_H-M   'P 1'
#
loop_
_entity.id
_entity.type
_entity.pdbx_description
1 polymer ?
#
loop_
_entity_poly.entity_id
_entity_poly.type
_entity_poly.pdbx_seq_one_letter_code
_entity_poly.pdbx_strand_id
1 'polypeptide(L)'
;MTILSTDIDLFQEIAELPSEIIDLIVGYLPKCMLPKLLYFPSIQKEVASTILSDVYITKGIYRHKASYVPHVGYSECDCNRFKVALNNLEKGIAQWNVYPRAIHMDGKFVFRDVLDNFPQLLRGATSIDGTLSSCEGSEAETLLNSFLDSNITFDFLRLVGFWDPFTLPPVATSIRLFDTILNNYVIPGVKKVDIYSDTSETPKCTFSSDLEDLQIEDQRLTEVTLPPNLRKLCIFAQSGSMDFKSAILPALEYLSLELCGVESINNSPIIASNLKVLNLSMCLKRTYLDTVRQYQHLKLLRMHICVYPFGLFNEGAFPELERFEYDGYGYEDSDDFKSPILTFPSNLKQLSIEFYDSVIVNLNNLMLPPTLIRLELLKLTFNDGYFHLDENLQYVHIKTSGLTFESSFRIPHLAGELILEADYLTFESPEFMYH
;
A
#
# COMPACT_ATOMS: atom_id res chain seq x y z
N MET A 1 -5.39 -26.23 -1.61
CA MET A 1 -6.41 -27.28 -1.79
C MET A 1 -6.93 -27.17 -3.22
N THR A 2 -6.70 -28.17 -4.06
CA THR A 2 -7.12 -28.13 -5.47
C THR A 2 -8.42 -28.90 -5.65
N ILE A 3 -9.53 -28.18 -5.81
CA ILE A 3 -10.84 -28.80 -6.05
C ILE A 3 -11.05 -28.90 -7.57
N LEU A 4 -10.89 -30.11 -8.12
CA LEU A 4 -11.04 -30.41 -9.56
C LEU A 4 -12.52 -30.62 -9.94
N SER A 5 -13.32 -31.15 -9.01
CA SER A 5 -14.77 -31.35 -9.12
C SER A 5 -15.40 -31.28 -7.73
N THR A 6 -16.72 -31.10 -7.64
CA THR A 6 -17.43 -31.08 -6.36
C THR A 6 -17.42 -32.50 -5.78
N ASP A 7 -16.42 -32.81 -4.96
CA ASP A 7 -16.27 -34.12 -4.31
C ASP A 7 -17.43 -34.33 -3.32
N ILE A 8 -18.33 -35.26 -3.65
CA ILE A 8 -19.56 -35.47 -2.92
C ILE A 8 -19.28 -35.97 -1.51
N ASP A 9 -18.28 -36.82 -1.34
CA ASP A 9 -17.95 -37.45 -0.07
C ASP A 9 -17.36 -36.39 0.89
N LEU A 10 -16.49 -35.50 0.37
CA LEU A 10 -15.96 -34.37 1.12
C LEU A 10 -17.06 -33.45 1.66
N PHE A 11 -18.03 -33.07 0.82
CA PHE A 11 -19.10 -32.15 1.25
C PHE A 11 -20.15 -32.82 2.14
N GLN A 12 -20.25 -34.15 2.12
CA GLN A 12 -21.02 -34.90 3.11
C GLN A 12 -20.33 -34.88 4.48
N GLU A 13 -19.03 -35.10 4.55
CA GLU A 13 -18.27 -35.01 5.81
C GLU A 13 -18.26 -33.59 6.38
N ILE A 14 -18.12 -32.56 5.54
CA ILE A 14 -18.21 -31.16 5.97
C ILE A 14 -19.56 -30.85 6.64
N ALA A 15 -20.64 -31.51 6.22
CA ALA A 15 -21.97 -31.28 6.79
C ALA A 15 -22.11 -31.78 8.25
N GLU A 16 -21.18 -32.59 8.74
CA GLU A 16 -21.16 -33.05 10.14
C GLU A 16 -20.51 -32.02 11.09
N LEU A 17 -19.88 -30.97 10.54
CA LEU A 17 -19.21 -29.93 11.32
C LEU A 17 -20.20 -28.90 11.90
N PRO A 18 -19.81 -28.17 12.98
CA PRO A 18 -20.58 -27.03 13.47
C PRO A 18 -20.77 -25.96 12.40
N SER A 19 -21.91 -25.27 12.41
CA SER A 19 -22.27 -24.26 11.40
C SER A 19 -21.21 -23.17 11.24
N GLU A 20 -20.59 -22.73 12.33
CA GLU A 20 -19.55 -21.69 12.29
C GLU A 20 -18.31 -22.15 11.52
N ILE A 21 -17.99 -23.45 11.58
CA ILE A 21 -16.87 -24.05 10.85
C ILE A 21 -17.23 -24.21 9.37
N ILE A 22 -18.48 -24.59 9.06
CA ILE A 22 -18.97 -24.67 7.68
C ILE A 22 -18.90 -23.27 7.03
N ASP A 23 -19.42 -22.25 7.70
CA ASP A 23 -19.39 -20.86 7.21
C ASP A 23 -17.95 -20.39 6.94
N LEU A 24 -17.01 -20.72 7.83
CA LEU A 24 -15.60 -20.41 7.64
C LEU A 24 -15.02 -21.12 6.41
N ILE A 25 -15.25 -22.43 6.28
CA ILE A 25 -14.77 -23.23 5.14
C ILE A 25 -15.34 -22.68 3.83
N VAL A 26 -16.65 -22.50 3.75
CA VAL A 26 -17.35 -21.99 2.57
C VAL A 26 -16.91 -20.55 2.25
N GLY A 27 -16.64 -19.74 3.27
CA GLY A 27 -16.10 -18.39 3.15
C GLY A 27 -14.79 -18.32 2.37
N TYR A 28 -13.89 -19.29 2.58
CA TYR A 28 -12.60 -19.40 1.89
C TYR A 28 -12.66 -20.03 0.50
N LEU A 29 -13.80 -20.61 0.10
CA LEU A 29 -13.93 -21.20 -1.23
C LEU A 29 -14.03 -20.11 -2.32
N PRO A 30 -13.48 -20.36 -3.52
CA PRO A 30 -13.66 -19.48 -4.67
C PRO A 30 -15.15 -19.22 -4.94
N LYS A 31 -15.55 -17.95 -5.07
CA LYS A 31 -16.98 -17.60 -5.21
C LYS A 31 -17.61 -18.18 -6.47
N CYS A 32 -16.80 -18.48 -7.48
CA CYS A 32 -17.16 -19.17 -8.72
C CYS A 32 -17.71 -20.61 -8.48
N MET A 33 -17.32 -21.27 -7.37
CA MET A 33 -17.70 -22.64 -7.04
C MET A 33 -19.01 -22.74 -6.23
N LEU A 34 -19.33 -21.73 -5.42
CA LEU A 34 -20.43 -21.77 -4.45
C LEU A 34 -21.80 -22.18 -5.03
N PRO A 35 -22.22 -21.78 -6.25
CA PRO A 35 -23.50 -22.22 -6.82
C PRO A 35 -23.64 -23.73 -6.94
N LYS A 36 -22.53 -24.46 -7.14
CA LYS A 36 -22.57 -25.93 -7.22
C LYS A 36 -22.82 -26.57 -5.85
N LEU A 37 -22.46 -25.87 -4.78
CA LEU A 37 -22.67 -26.33 -3.41
C LEU A 37 -24.12 -26.18 -2.95
N LEU A 38 -24.92 -25.34 -3.63
CA LEU A 38 -26.35 -25.25 -3.40
C LEU A 38 -27.13 -26.53 -3.73
N TYR A 39 -26.52 -27.49 -4.42
CA TYR A 39 -27.13 -28.81 -4.67
C TYR A 39 -26.96 -29.80 -3.51
N PHE A 40 -26.20 -29.44 -2.47
CA PHE A 40 -25.98 -30.28 -1.29
C PHE A 40 -26.92 -29.84 -0.17
N PRO A 41 -28.01 -30.59 0.11
CA PRO A 41 -29.05 -30.14 1.04
C PRO A 41 -28.53 -29.82 2.44
N SER A 42 -27.51 -30.56 2.90
CA SER A 42 -27.00 -30.48 4.27
C SER A 42 -26.20 -29.20 4.58
N ILE A 43 -25.66 -28.53 3.57
CA ILE A 43 -24.89 -27.27 3.72
C ILE A 43 -25.52 -26.12 2.93
N GLN A 44 -26.72 -26.34 2.37
CA GLN A 44 -27.32 -25.47 1.39
C GLN A 44 -27.58 -24.07 1.94
N LYS A 45 -27.95 -23.98 3.21
CA LYS A 45 -28.34 -22.73 3.88
C LYS A 45 -27.12 -21.86 4.16
N GLU A 46 -26.02 -22.47 4.61
CA GLU A 46 -24.72 -21.86 4.90
C GLU A 46 -24.10 -21.34 3.60
N VAL A 47 -24.17 -22.14 2.53
CA VAL A 47 -23.75 -21.75 1.19
C VAL A 47 -24.59 -20.58 0.66
N ALA A 48 -25.92 -20.65 0.77
CA ALA A 48 -26.79 -19.56 0.34
C ALA A 48 -26.54 -18.28 1.13
N SER A 49 -26.34 -18.40 2.45
CA SER A 49 -26.01 -17.27 3.31
C SER A 49 -24.70 -16.62 2.90
N THR A 50 -23.65 -17.41 2.66
CA THR A 50 -22.34 -16.92 2.20
C THR A 50 -22.41 -16.25 0.83
N ILE A 51 -23.20 -16.80 -0.10
CA ILE A 51 -23.41 -16.20 -1.43
C ILE A 51 -24.13 -14.86 -1.32
N LEU A 52 -25.20 -14.80 -0.52
CA LEU A 52 -26.07 -13.63 -0.46
C LEU A 52 -25.53 -12.53 0.45
N SER A 53 -24.63 -12.82 1.40
CA SER A 53 -24.09 -11.84 2.33
C SER A 53 -23.16 -10.81 1.69
N ASP A 54 -22.46 -11.18 0.62
CA ASP A 54 -21.50 -10.34 -0.12
C ASP A 54 -21.69 -10.55 -1.63
N VAL A 55 -22.32 -9.57 -2.26
CA VAL A 55 -22.76 -9.68 -3.66
C VAL A 55 -22.19 -8.58 -4.53
N TYR A 56 -21.83 -8.96 -5.75
CA TYR A 56 -21.45 -8.05 -6.82
C TYR A 56 -22.56 -8.01 -7.87
N ILE A 57 -23.36 -6.96 -7.85
CA ILE A 57 -24.50 -6.78 -8.75
C ILE A 57 -23.98 -6.30 -10.11
N THR A 58 -24.25 -7.07 -11.17
CA THR A 58 -23.78 -6.75 -12.53
C THR A 58 -24.72 -7.32 -13.60
N LYS A 59 -24.68 -6.73 -14.80
CA LYS A 59 -25.38 -7.27 -15.98
C LYS A 59 -24.63 -8.43 -16.63
N GLY A 60 -23.30 -8.41 -16.60
CA GLY A 60 -22.45 -9.42 -17.22
C GLY A 60 -21.95 -10.44 -16.21
N ILE A 61 -22.53 -11.64 -16.19
CA ILE A 61 -22.08 -12.72 -15.30
C ILE A 61 -21.18 -13.68 -16.09
N TYR A 62 -19.88 -13.60 -15.83
CA TYR A 62 -18.93 -14.64 -16.22
C TYR A 62 -18.48 -15.40 -14.98
N ARG A 63 -18.60 -16.73 -15.01
CA ARG A 63 -18.15 -17.60 -13.92
C ARG A 63 -17.06 -18.52 -14.45
N HIS A 64 -15.90 -18.50 -13.79
CA HIS A 64 -14.86 -19.46 -14.06
C HIS A 64 -15.36 -20.89 -13.82
N LYS A 65 -14.99 -21.78 -14.74
CA LYS A 65 -15.15 -23.22 -14.56
C LYS A 65 -13.83 -23.78 -14.03
N ALA A 66 -13.90 -24.93 -13.36
CA ALA A 66 -12.69 -25.64 -12.95
C ALA A 66 -11.83 -25.93 -14.19
N SER A 67 -10.52 -25.71 -14.06
CA SER A 67 -9.54 -26.12 -15.06
C SER A 67 -9.55 -27.64 -15.20
N TYR A 68 -9.54 -28.12 -16.43
CA TYR A 68 -9.38 -29.55 -16.75
C TYR A 68 -7.94 -30.01 -16.64
N VAL A 69 -6.98 -29.09 -16.41
CA VAL A 69 -5.58 -29.43 -16.17
C VAL A 69 -5.51 -30.18 -14.83
N PRO A 70 -4.88 -31.38 -14.79
CA PRO A 70 -4.73 -32.14 -13.56
C PRO A 70 -4.12 -31.29 -12.45
N HIS A 71 -4.69 -31.39 -11.24
CA HIS A 71 -4.23 -30.67 -10.04
C HIS A 71 -4.30 -29.14 -10.07
N VAL A 72 -5.01 -28.53 -11.05
CA VAL A 72 -5.28 -27.09 -11.10
C VAL A 72 -6.70 -26.75 -10.61
N GLY A 73 -7.74 -27.37 -11.16
CA GLY A 73 -9.12 -27.16 -10.68
C GLY A 73 -9.49 -25.67 -10.59
N TYR A 74 -9.85 -25.18 -9.40
CA TYR A 74 -10.13 -23.75 -9.13
C TYR A 74 -8.94 -22.96 -8.55
N SER A 75 -7.73 -23.52 -8.48
CA SER A 75 -6.58 -22.85 -7.85
C SER A 75 -6.18 -21.54 -8.52
N GLU A 76 -6.51 -21.37 -9.81
CA GLU A 76 -6.25 -20.17 -10.60
C GLU A 76 -7.48 -19.22 -10.66
N CYS A 77 -8.60 -19.54 -9.98
CA CYS A 77 -9.81 -18.69 -9.99
C CYS A 77 -9.58 -17.47 -9.07
N ASP A 78 -9.61 -16.27 -9.64
CA ASP A 78 -9.53 -14.97 -8.95
C ASP A 78 -10.91 -14.40 -8.55
N CYS A 79 -11.96 -15.23 -8.58
CA CYS A 79 -13.32 -14.81 -8.25
C CYS A 79 -13.47 -14.56 -6.74
N ASN A 80 -13.05 -13.38 -6.31
CA ASN A 80 -13.09 -12.94 -4.92
C ASN A 80 -14.51 -12.55 -4.47
N ARG A 81 -15.40 -12.21 -5.42
CA ARG A 81 -16.77 -11.77 -5.14
C ARG A 81 -17.80 -12.52 -5.98
N PHE A 82 -18.99 -12.71 -5.43
CA PHE A 82 -20.05 -13.42 -6.12
C PHE A 82 -20.83 -12.50 -7.07
N LYS A 83 -20.66 -12.71 -8.38
CA LYS A 83 -21.39 -11.94 -9.40
C LYS A 83 -22.82 -12.45 -9.59
N VAL A 84 -23.79 -11.53 -9.49
CA VAL A 84 -25.22 -11.82 -9.59
C VAL A 84 -25.96 -10.71 -10.34
N ALA A 85 -27.00 -11.06 -11.09
CA ALA A 85 -27.92 -10.10 -11.68
C ALA A 85 -29.02 -9.75 -10.67
N LEU A 86 -29.52 -8.52 -10.69
CA LEU A 86 -30.49 -8.03 -9.69
C LEU A 86 -31.72 -8.94 -9.55
N ASN A 87 -32.31 -9.36 -10.66
CA ASN A 87 -33.48 -10.27 -10.65
C ASN A 87 -33.20 -11.65 -10.02
N ASN A 88 -31.97 -12.15 -10.10
CA ASN A 88 -31.57 -13.41 -9.48
C ASN A 88 -31.25 -13.21 -8.00
N LEU A 89 -30.73 -12.04 -7.64
CA LEU A 89 -30.54 -11.66 -6.24
C LEU A 89 -31.89 -11.57 -5.51
N GLU A 90 -32.87 -10.90 -6.10
CA GLU A 90 -34.24 -10.83 -5.55
C GLU A 90 -34.85 -12.22 -5.31
N LYS A 91 -34.72 -13.13 -6.27
CA LYS A 91 -35.16 -14.52 -6.13
C LYS A 91 -34.41 -15.24 -5.01
N GLY A 92 -33.10 -15.04 -4.91
CA GLY A 92 -32.27 -15.61 -3.86
C GLY A 92 -32.68 -15.12 -2.46
N ILE A 93 -32.89 -13.81 -2.31
CA ILE A 93 -33.37 -13.21 -1.06
C ILE A 93 -34.74 -13.76 -0.70
N ALA A 94 -35.68 -13.82 -1.66
CA ALA A 94 -37.02 -14.35 -1.42
C ALA A 94 -37.01 -15.84 -1.03
N GLN A 95 -36.09 -16.62 -1.60
CA GLN A 95 -35.97 -18.05 -1.32
C GLN A 95 -35.31 -18.33 0.04
N TRP A 96 -34.24 -17.60 0.37
CA TRP A 96 -33.37 -17.91 1.52
C TRP A 96 -33.56 -16.98 2.71
N ASN A 97 -34.29 -15.87 2.53
CA ASN A 97 -34.49 -14.81 3.52
C ASN A 97 -33.17 -14.26 4.11
N VAL A 98 -32.14 -14.15 3.26
CA VAL A 98 -30.84 -13.55 3.60
C VAL A 98 -30.66 -12.29 2.79
N TYR A 99 -30.53 -11.16 3.47
CA TYR A 99 -30.23 -9.87 2.85
C TYR A 99 -28.70 -9.65 2.81
N PRO A 100 -28.16 -9.06 1.74
CA PRO A 100 -26.74 -8.73 1.68
C PRO A 100 -26.30 -7.77 2.77
N ARG A 101 -25.12 -8.04 3.33
CA ARG A 101 -24.41 -7.14 4.24
C ARG A 101 -23.47 -6.22 3.46
N ALA A 102 -22.83 -6.75 2.42
CA ALA A 102 -21.96 -6.02 1.51
C ALA A 102 -22.53 -6.08 0.09
N ILE A 103 -22.58 -4.91 -0.55
CA ILE A 103 -23.08 -4.76 -1.92
C ILE A 103 -22.05 -4.03 -2.74
N HIS A 104 -21.67 -4.61 -3.86
CA HIS A 104 -20.80 -4.00 -4.84
C HIS A 104 -21.58 -3.82 -6.14
N MET A 105 -21.57 -2.61 -6.70
CA MET A 105 -22.27 -2.31 -7.94
C MET A 105 -21.31 -1.75 -8.97
N ASP A 106 -21.49 -2.14 -10.22
CA ASP A 106 -20.70 -1.63 -11.33
C ASP A 106 -21.57 -1.22 -12.52
N GLY A 107 -21.36 0.02 -12.93
CA GLY A 107 -21.98 0.58 -14.11
C GLY A 107 -23.29 1.28 -13.83
N LYS A 108 -23.47 2.40 -14.54
CA LYS A 108 -24.62 3.31 -14.50
C LYS A 108 -25.98 2.60 -14.54
N PHE A 109 -26.12 1.59 -15.40
CA PHE A 109 -27.40 0.90 -15.52
C PHE A 109 -27.74 0.07 -14.27
N VAL A 110 -26.74 -0.55 -13.64
CA VAL A 110 -26.96 -1.29 -12.39
C VAL A 110 -27.39 -0.34 -11.29
N PHE A 111 -26.76 0.83 -11.21
CA PHE A 111 -27.10 1.85 -10.22
C PHE A 111 -28.57 2.28 -10.35
N ARG A 112 -29.02 2.60 -11.57
CA ARG A 112 -30.44 2.93 -11.84
C ARG A 112 -31.36 1.76 -11.52
N ASP A 113 -31.04 0.57 -12.05
CA ASP A 113 -31.89 -0.61 -11.88
C ASP A 113 -32.07 -0.94 -10.38
N VAL A 114 -31.02 -0.85 -9.57
CA VAL A 114 -31.09 -1.09 -8.11
C VAL A 114 -31.87 0.02 -7.41
N LEU A 115 -31.63 1.29 -7.74
CA LEU A 115 -32.29 2.41 -7.09
C LEU A 115 -33.79 2.47 -7.41
N ASP A 116 -34.17 2.21 -8.66
CA ASP A 116 -35.55 2.29 -9.14
C ASP A 116 -36.40 1.10 -8.65
N ASN A 117 -35.81 -0.10 -8.60
CA ASN A 117 -36.57 -1.33 -8.33
C ASN A 117 -36.37 -1.85 -6.90
N PHE A 118 -35.22 -1.61 -6.27
CA PHE A 118 -34.90 -2.23 -4.98
C PHE A 118 -34.00 -1.39 -4.04
N PRO A 119 -34.36 -0.13 -3.75
CA PRO A 119 -33.52 0.77 -2.95
C PRO A 119 -33.41 0.34 -1.47
N GLN A 120 -34.38 -0.42 -0.96
CA GLN A 120 -34.35 -0.93 0.42
C GLN A 120 -33.19 -1.91 0.65
N LEU A 121 -32.72 -2.58 -0.42
CA LEU A 121 -31.54 -3.44 -0.37
C LEU A 121 -30.31 -2.67 0.11
N LEU A 122 -30.13 -1.45 -0.41
CA LEU A 122 -29.00 -0.59 -0.11
C LEU A 122 -29.08 -0.07 1.33
N ARG A 123 -30.28 0.32 1.79
CA ARG A 123 -30.47 0.82 3.17
C ARG A 123 -30.22 -0.23 4.24
N GLY A 124 -30.40 -1.50 3.93
CA GLY A 124 -30.15 -2.60 4.85
C GLY A 124 -28.70 -3.09 4.87
N ALA A 125 -27.88 -2.68 3.91
CA ALA A 125 -26.49 -3.10 3.80
C ALA A 125 -25.61 -2.34 4.80
N THR A 126 -24.63 -3.03 5.36
CA THR A 126 -23.59 -2.44 6.21
C THR A 126 -22.42 -1.90 5.41
N SER A 127 -22.28 -2.32 4.15
CA SER A 127 -21.24 -1.84 3.25
C SER A 127 -21.73 -1.74 1.80
N ILE A 128 -21.47 -0.61 1.16
CA ILE A 128 -21.84 -0.35 -0.24
C ILE A 128 -20.64 0.22 -0.98
N ASP A 129 -20.16 -0.53 -1.99
CA ASP A 129 -19.16 -0.03 -2.93
C ASP A 129 -19.76 0.18 -4.32
N GLY A 130 -19.39 1.28 -4.95
CA GLY A 130 -19.79 1.61 -6.31
C GLY A 130 -18.59 1.74 -7.24
N THR A 131 -18.73 1.29 -8.48
CA THR A 131 -17.89 1.70 -9.60
C THR A 131 -18.76 2.30 -10.68
N LEU A 132 -18.45 3.54 -11.08
CA LEU A 132 -19.07 4.22 -12.20
C LEU A 132 -17.99 4.56 -13.22
N SER A 133 -18.20 4.17 -14.47
CA SER A 133 -17.22 4.36 -15.55
C SER A 133 -17.86 4.96 -16.80
N SER A 134 -17.10 5.75 -17.55
CA SER A 134 -17.42 6.20 -18.91
C SER A 134 -18.83 6.79 -19.03
N CYS A 135 -19.20 7.66 -18.10
CA CYS A 135 -20.48 8.38 -18.11
C CYS A 135 -20.21 9.87 -18.35
N GLU A 136 -21.13 10.57 -19.00
CA GLU A 136 -21.06 12.04 -19.11
C GLU A 136 -21.22 12.65 -17.71
N GLY A 137 -20.51 13.77 -17.46
CA GLY A 137 -20.45 14.40 -16.13
C GLY A 137 -21.82 14.77 -15.57
N SER A 138 -22.68 15.40 -16.38
CA SER A 138 -24.04 15.81 -15.99
C SER A 138 -24.96 14.63 -15.64
N GLU A 139 -24.79 13.52 -16.35
CA GLU A 139 -25.59 12.32 -16.16
C GLU A 139 -25.16 11.53 -14.91
N ALA A 140 -23.85 11.50 -14.62
CA ALA A 140 -23.34 10.94 -13.38
C ALA A 140 -23.75 11.79 -12.17
N GLU A 141 -23.67 13.12 -12.27
CA GLU A 141 -24.14 14.03 -11.22
C GLU A 141 -25.62 13.78 -10.90
N THR A 142 -26.48 13.71 -11.92
CA THR A 142 -27.91 13.40 -11.75
C THR A 142 -28.14 12.05 -11.06
N LEU A 143 -27.41 11.02 -11.49
CA LEU A 143 -27.51 9.68 -10.91
C LEU A 143 -27.07 9.67 -9.44
N LEU A 144 -25.91 10.26 -9.13
CA LEU A 144 -25.34 10.28 -7.77
C LEU A 144 -26.20 11.14 -6.82
N ASN A 145 -26.79 12.24 -7.30
CA ASN A 145 -27.76 13.00 -6.53
C ASN A 145 -28.99 12.17 -6.15
N SER A 146 -29.42 11.24 -7.00
CA SER A 146 -30.56 10.35 -6.69
C SER A 146 -30.25 9.41 -5.51
N PHE A 147 -28.98 9.01 -5.32
CA PHE A 147 -28.55 8.24 -4.14
C PHE A 147 -28.51 9.10 -2.88
N LEU A 148 -28.03 10.34 -2.99
CA LEU A 148 -28.04 11.31 -1.89
C LEU A 148 -29.48 11.55 -1.40
N ASP A 149 -30.41 11.84 -2.32
CA ASP A 149 -31.83 12.05 -2.01
C ASP A 149 -32.49 10.83 -1.35
N SER A 150 -31.95 9.64 -1.62
CA SER A 150 -32.42 8.37 -1.05
C SER A 150 -31.82 8.06 0.32
N ASN A 151 -30.97 8.93 0.87
CA ASN A 151 -30.16 8.76 2.08
C ASN A 151 -29.27 7.51 2.01
N ILE A 152 -28.65 7.27 0.86
CA ILE A 152 -27.70 6.17 0.65
C ILE A 152 -26.30 6.76 0.56
N THR A 153 -25.38 6.22 1.36
CA THR A 153 -23.97 6.61 1.36
C THR A 153 -23.12 5.39 1.00
N PHE A 154 -22.21 5.58 0.05
CA PHE A 154 -21.20 4.59 -0.31
C PHE A 154 -20.06 4.62 0.70
N ASP A 155 -19.56 3.46 1.10
CA ASP A 155 -18.30 3.38 1.82
C ASP A 155 -17.14 3.65 0.87
N PHE A 156 -17.26 3.16 -0.36
CA PHE A 156 -16.26 3.37 -1.40
C PHE A 156 -16.91 3.64 -2.76
N LEU A 157 -16.53 4.74 -3.39
CA LEU A 157 -16.97 5.08 -4.75
C LEU A 157 -15.77 5.25 -5.67
N ARG A 158 -15.69 4.39 -6.70
CA ARG A 158 -14.71 4.50 -7.77
C ARG A 158 -15.34 5.16 -8.99
N LEU A 159 -14.69 6.20 -9.49
CA LEU A 159 -15.06 6.93 -10.70
C LEU A 159 -13.95 6.78 -11.74
N VAL A 160 -14.32 6.44 -12.99
CA VAL A 160 -13.35 6.13 -14.05
C VAL A 160 -13.73 6.81 -15.37
N GLY A 161 -12.82 7.60 -15.93
CA GLY A 161 -12.93 8.15 -17.29
C GLY A 161 -13.99 9.24 -17.43
N PHE A 162 -14.01 10.20 -16.51
CA PHE A 162 -14.89 11.38 -16.52
C PHE A 162 -14.13 12.62 -16.96
N TRP A 163 -14.14 12.87 -18.27
CA TRP A 163 -13.37 13.96 -18.88
C TRP A 163 -14.04 15.32 -18.75
N ASP A 164 -15.37 15.35 -18.68
CA ASP A 164 -16.13 16.58 -18.42
C ASP A 164 -16.21 16.83 -16.91
N PRO A 165 -15.72 17.98 -16.41
CA PRO A 165 -15.78 18.32 -15.00
C PRO A 165 -17.23 18.37 -14.48
N PHE A 166 -17.48 17.72 -13.34
CA PHE A 166 -18.79 17.73 -12.68
C PHE A 166 -18.65 17.87 -11.16
N THR A 167 -19.77 18.14 -10.48
CA THR A 167 -19.79 18.27 -9.02
C THR A 167 -20.17 16.94 -8.38
N LEU A 168 -19.28 16.38 -7.56
CA LEU A 168 -19.55 15.13 -6.85
C LEU A 168 -20.34 15.43 -5.56
N PRO A 169 -21.60 14.96 -5.42
CA PRO A 169 -22.33 15.10 -4.16
C PRO A 169 -21.65 14.33 -3.00
N PRO A 170 -21.94 14.70 -1.73
CA PRO A 170 -21.41 14.03 -0.54
C PRO A 170 -22.10 12.67 -0.31
N VAL A 171 -21.88 11.76 -1.24
CA VAL A 171 -22.54 10.45 -1.31
C VAL A 171 -21.59 9.31 -0.93
N ALA A 172 -20.33 9.60 -0.57
CA ALA A 172 -19.34 8.59 -0.24
C ALA A 172 -18.43 9.00 0.92
N THR A 173 -17.88 8.03 1.66
CA THR A 173 -16.86 8.26 2.69
C THR A 173 -15.44 8.05 2.16
N SER A 174 -15.26 7.18 1.16
CA SER A 174 -14.01 7.02 0.41
C SER A 174 -14.26 7.13 -1.09
N ILE A 175 -13.38 7.87 -1.78
CA ILE A 175 -13.48 8.09 -3.22
C ILE A 175 -12.16 7.73 -3.90
N ARG A 176 -12.26 7.09 -5.07
CA ARG A 176 -11.12 6.86 -5.95
C ARG A 176 -11.43 7.34 -7.35
N LEU A 177 -10.58 8.21 -7.87
CA LEU A 177 -10.72 8.85 -9.18
C LEU A 177 -9.65 8.30 -10.12
N PHE A 178 -10.05 7.81 -11.29
CA PHE A 178 -9.17 7.44 -12.39
C PHE A 178 -9.56 8.25 -13.61
N ASP A 179 -8.62 9.01 -14.18
CA ASP A 179 -8.86 9.84 -15.38
C ASP A 179 -10.18 10.62 -15.26
N THR A 180 -10.39 11.24 -14.10
CA THR A 180 -11.65 11.86 -13.70
C THR A 180 -11.38 13.25 -13.15
N ILE A 181 -12.04 14.25 -13.74
CA ILE A 181 -11.91 15.65 -13.33
C ILE A 181 -13.18 16.05 -12.57
N LEU A 182 -13.00 16.60 -11.37
CA LEU A 182 -14.09 17.19 -10.59
C LEU A 182 -14.01 18.72 -10.63
N ASN A 183 -15.16 19.38 -10.56
CA ASN A 183 -15.23 20.84 -10.39
C ASN A 183 -14.63 21.30 -9.06
N ASN A 184 -14.74 20.47 -8.03
CA ASN A 184 -14.27 20.76 -6.67
C ASN A 184 -14.00 19.45 -5.92
N TYR A 185 -12.90 19.40 -5.18
CA TYR A 185 -12.52 18.26 -4.33
C TYR A 185 -12.90 18.45 -2.86
N VAL A 186 -13.51 19.59 -2.49
CA VAL A 186 -14.09 19.83 -1.16
C VAL A 186 -15.45 19.13 -1.07
N ILE A 187 -15.44 17.85 -0.70
CA ILE A 187 -16.62 17.01 -0.56
C ILE A 187 -16.86 16.71 0.92
N PRO A 188 -17.95 17.21 1.55
CA PRO A 188 -18.23 16.99 2.96
C PRO A 188 -18.34 15.51 3.33
N GLY A 189 -17.84 15.13 4.51
CA GLY A 189 -17.95 13.75 5.03
C GLY A 189 -16.98 12.73 4.42
N VAL A 190 -16.25 13.09 3.36
CA VAL A 190 -15.23 12.22 2.76
C VAL A 190 -13.99 12.16 3.66
N LYS A 191 -13.58 10.95 3.99
CA LYS A 191 -12.42 10.63 4.84
C LYS A 191 -11.20 10.20 4.04
N LYS A 192 -11.41 9.65 2.84
CA LYS A 192 -10.32 9.17 1.98
C LYS A 192 -10.52 9.53 0.51
N VAL A 193 -9.48 10.06 -0.12
CA VAL A 193 -9.45 10.36 -1.56
C VAL A 193 -8.18 9.81 -2.18
N ASP A 194 -8.34 8.98 -3.21
CA ASP A 194 -7.25 8.56 -4.09
C ASP A 194 -7.47 9.15 -5.49
N ILE A 195 -6.48 9.86 -6.04
CA ILE A 195 -6.52 10.44 -7.39
C ILE A 195 -5.43 9.79 -8.23
N TYR A 196 -5.81 9.26 -9.38
CA TYR A 196 -4.92 8.72 -10.40
C TYR A 196 -5.24 9.43 -11.71
N SER A 197 -4.34 10.31 -12.15
CA SER A 197 -4.57 11.14 -13.33
C SER A 197 -3.35 11.16 -14.24
N ASP A 198 -3.59 11.02 -15.55
CA ASP A 198 -2.62 11.31 -16.62
C ASP A 198 -3.08 12.51 -17.48
N THR A 199 -3.92 13.39 -16.90
CA THR A 199 -4.53 14.51 -17.64
C THR A 199 -3.53 15.59 -18.02
N SER A 200 -3.83 16.31 -19.11
CA SER A 200 -2.91 17.30 -19.67
C SER A 200 -2.76 18.60 -18.86
N GLU A 201 -3.74 18.92 -18.01
CA GLU A 201 -3.79 20.11 -17.19
C GLU A 201 -3.74 19.74 -15.71
N THR A 202 -2.97 20.49 -14.93
CA THR A 202 -2.85 20.29 -13.49
C THR A 202 -3.97 21.02 -12.75
N PRO A 203 -4.97 20.32 -12.19
CA PRO A 203 -5.97 21.00 -11.37
C PRO A 203 -5.34 21.44 -10.05
N LYS A 204 -5.61 22.70 -9.65
CA LYS A 204 -5.34 23.13 -8.27
C LYS A 204 -6.29 22.39 -7.34
N CYS A 205 -5.77 21.41 -6.60
CA CYS A 205 -6.57 20.59 -5.72
C CYS A 205 -6.68 21.22 -4.32
N THR A 206 -7.92 21.44 -3.88
CA THR A 206 -8.26 21.84 -2.50
C THR A 206 -9.28 20.85 -1.94
N PHE A 207 -9.06 20.38 -0.71
CA PHE A 207 -9.82 19.28 -0.12
C PHE A 207 -10.61 19.71 1.13
N SER A 208 -11.58 18.89 1.52
CA SER A 208 -12.32 19.05 2.77
C SER A 208 -11.40 18.89 3.98
N SER A 209 -11.68 19.65 5.06
CA SER A 209 -11.01 19.48 6.34
C SER A 209 -11.30 18.13 7.01
N ASP A 210 -12.35 17.42 6.59
CA ASP A 210 -12.69 16.11 7.13
C ASP A 210 -11.75 14.99 6.67
N LEU A 211 -10.93 15.26 5.64
CA LEU A 211 -10.09 14.28 4.96
C LEU A 211 -8.93 13.82 5.86
N GLU A 212 -8.78 12.51 5.96
CA GLU A 212 -7.78 11.84 6.80
C GLU A 212 -6.72 11.08 5.98
N ASP A 213 -7.08 10.57 4.79
CA ASP A 213 -6.19 9.86 3.87
C ASP A 213 -6.25 10.49 2.47
N LEU A 214 -5.11 10.92 1.96
CA LEU A 214 -4.99 11.51 0.63
C LEU A 214 -3.87 10.81 -0.15
N GLN A 215 -4.21 10.29 -1.32
CA GLN A 215 -3.26 9.82 -2.32
C GLN A 215 -3.48 10.57 -3.64
N ILE A 216 -2.40 11.10 -4.20
CA ILE A 216 -2.41 11.72 -5.52
C ILE A 216 -1.26 11.12 -6.34
N GLU A 217 -1.60 10.54 -7.48
CA GLU A 217 -0.68 10.09 -8.51
C GLU A 217 -0.99 10.87 -9.79
N ASP A 218 -0.21 11.92 -10.02
CA ASP A 218 -0.36 12.81 -11.17
C ASP A 218 1.01 13.33 -11.60
N GLN A 219 1.43 12.92 -12.80
CA GLN A 219 2.72 13.29 -13.38
C GLN A 219 2.90 14.80 -13.58
N ARG A 220 1.82 15.58 -13.62
CA ARG A 220 1.87 17.02 -13.86
C ARG A 220 1.50 17.83 -12.62
N LEU A 221 1.42 17.21 -11.44
CA LEU A 221 1.10 17.92 -10.20
C LEU A 221 2.14 18.99 -9.86
N THR A 222 1.70 20.23 -9.68
CA THR A 222 2.55 21.39 -9.39
C THR A 222 2.17 22.10 -8.11
N GLU A 223 0.91 22.02 -7.69
CA GLU A 223 0.40 22.71 -6.49
C GLU A 223 -0.71 21.89 -5.83
N VAL A 224 -0.68 21.78 -4.50
CA VAL A 224 -1.75 21.16 -3.71
C VAL A 224 -1.98 21.92 -2.40
N THR A 225 -3.25 22.15 -2.06
CA THR A 225 -3.63 22.70 -0.74
C THR A 225 -4.04 21.55 0.18
N LEU A 226 -3.18 21.25 1.15
CA LEU A 226 -3.33 20.10 2.04
C LEU A 226 -4.32 20.42 3.18
N PRO A 227 -5.29 19.52 3.46
CA PRO A 227 -6.18 19.67 4.60
C PRO A 227 -5.47 19.35 5.91
N PRO A 228 -5.79 20.03 7.03
CA PRO A 228 -4.99 19.97 8.26
C PRO A 228 -5.12 18.65 9.05
N ASN A 229 -6.19 17.88 8.83
CA ASN A 229 -6.49 16.67 9.59
C ASN A 229 -5.95 15.37 8.95
N LEU A 230 -5.09 15.48 7.93
CA LEU A 230 -4.49 14.32 7.30
C LEU A 230 -3.71 13.49 8.31
N ARG A 231 -3.97 12.18 8.30
CA ARG A 231 -3.20 11.14 8.99
C ARG A 231 -2.26 10.42 8.04
N LYS A 232 -2.63 10.34 6.77
CA LYS A 232 -1.84 9.73 5.70
C LYS A 232 -1.82 10.62 4.46
N LEU A 233 -0.62 10.81 3.91
CA LEU A 233 -0.40 11.54 2.66
C LEU A 233 0.55 10.75 1.75
N CYS A 234 0.11 10.49 0.52
CA CYS A 234 0.91 9.90 -0.54
C CYS A 234 0.86 10.81 -1.77
N ILE A 235 2.00 11.26 -2.26
CA ILE A 235 2.06 12.06 -3.49
C ILE A 235 3.12 11.49 -4.43
N PHE A 236 2.70 11.22 -5.66
CA PHE A 236 3.55 10.98 -6.80
C PHE A 236 3.41 12.17 -7.77
N ALA A 237 4.55 12.77 -8.12
CA ALA A 237 4.61 13.89 -9.06
C ALA A 237 5.89 13.82 -9.91
N GLN A 238 5.84 14.35 -11.13
CA GLN A 238 6.97 14.34 -12.05
C GLN A 238 7.28 15.72 -12.62
N SER A 239 8.57 16.06 -12.71
CA SER A 239 9.12 17.26 -13.36
C SER A 239 8.66 18.62 -12.79
N GLY A 240 9.47 19.65 -13.01
CA GLY A 240 9.13 21.03 -12.64
C GLY A 240 9.26 21.29 -11.14
N SER A 241 8.39 22.13 -10.59
CA SER A 241 8.42 22.52 -9.18
C SER A 241 7.12 22.17 -8.48
N MET A 242 7.21 21.69 -7.24
CA MET A 242 6.06 21.33 -6.42
C MET A 242 5.81 22.35 -5.32
N ASP A 243 4.54 22.68 -5.08
CA ASP A 243 4.12 23.62 -4.04
C ASP A 243 3.06 23.01 -3.12
N PHE A 244 3.43 22.82 -1.84
CA PHE A 244 2.52 22.39 -0.78
C PHE A 244 1.99 23.61 -0.02
N LYS A 245 0.72 23.96 -0.23
CA LYS A 245 0.02 24.98 0.57
C LYS A 245 -0.57 24.36 1.84
N SER A 246 -0.61 25.16 2.90
CA SER A 246 -1.13 24.73 4.22
C SER A 246 -0.40 23.52 4.80
N ALA A 247 0.93 23.47 4.64
CA ALA A 247 1.77 22.31 4.95
C ALA A 247 1.99 22.05 6.46
N ILE A 248 1.10 22.52 7.35
CA ILE A 248 1.15 22.23 8.79
C ILE A 248 0.14 21.12 9.08
N LEU A 249 0.64 19.90 9.28
CA LEU A 249 -0.14 18.67 9.39
C LEU A 249 0.15 17.96 10.71
N PRO A 250 -0.42 18.44 11.84
CA PRO A 250 -0.09 17.92 13.16
C PRO A 250 -0.59 16.49 13.39
N ALA A 251 -1.62 16.03 12.68
CA ALA A 251 -2.16 14.68 12.80
C ALA A 251 -1.47 13.65 11.89
N LEU A 252 -0.54 14.07 11.03
CA LEU A 252 0.06 13.22 10.01
C LEU A 252 1.00 12.20 10.64
N GLU A 253 0.71 10.91 10.42
CA GLU A 253 1.50 9.78 10.93
C GLU A 253 2.29 9.09 9.81
N TYR A 254 1.84 9.21 8.56
CA TYR A 254 2.45 8.59 7.39
C TYR A 254 2.59 9.59 6.23
N LEU A 255 3.80 9.71 5.69
CA LEU A 255 4.12 10.52 4.52
C LEU A 255 4.89 9.69 3.50
N SER A 256 4.41 9.66 2.26
CA SER A 256 5.11 9.07 1.12
C SER A 256 5.18 10.06 -0.02
N LEU A 257 6.40 10.36 -0.48
CA LEU A 257 6.63 11.28 -1.59
C LEU A 257 7.48 10.60 -2.64
N GLU A 258 6.97 10.53 -3.86
CA GLU A 258 7.70 10.09 -5.04
C GLU A 258 7.79 11.26 -6.02
N LEU A 259 8.98 11.87 -6.11
CA LEU A 259 9.17 13.18 -6.77
C LEU A 259 10.19 13.06 -7.90
N CYS A 260 9.79 12.43 -9.00
CA CYS A 260 10.68 12.13 -10.12
C CYS A 260 11.02 13.41 -10.92
N GLY A 261 12.28 13.85 -10.92
CA GLY A 261 12.73 15.01 -11.70
C GLY A 261 12.17 16.36 -11.22
N VAL A 262 11.60 16.43 -10.01
CA VAL A 262 11.16 17.70 -9.41
C VAL A 262 12.39 18.52 -9.01
N GLU A 263 12.53 19.71 -9.58
CA GLU A 263 13.71 20.57 -9.43
C GLU A 263 13.69 21.39 -8.13
N SER A 264 12.53 21.69 -7.58
CA SER A 264 12.42 22.44 -6.32
C SER A 264 11.07 22.23 -5.67
N ILE A 265 11.05 22.36 -4.34
CA ILE A 265 9.83 22.53 -3.57
C ILE A 265 9.78 24.00 -3.17
N ASN A 266 8.88 24.77 -3.77
CA ASN A 266 8.93 26.24 -3.77
C ASN A 266 8.48 26.88 -2.45
N ASN A 267 8.11 26.10 -1.44
CA ASN A 267 7.67 26.59 -0.14
C ASN A 267 8.20 25.73 1.02
N SER A 268 8.06 26.29 2.23
CA SER A 268 8.42 25.66 3.51
C SER A 268 8.09 24.17 3.55
N PRO A 269 8.95 23.35 4.18
CA PRO A 269 8.73 21.91 4.25
C PRO A 269 7.41 21.58 4.93
N ILE A 270 6.90 20.38 4.67
CA ILE A 270 5.76 19.83 5.42
C ILE A 270 6.15 19.76 6.90
N ILE A 271 5.38 20.43 7.74
CA ILE A 271 5.54 20.43 9.20
C ILE A 271 4.59 19.39 9.77
N ALA A 272 5.11 18.22 10.11
CA ALA A 272 4.35 17.10 10.64
C ALA A 272 5.03 16.54 11.90
N SER A 273 4.71 17.11 13.05
CA SER A 273 5.39 16.78 14.30
C SER A 273 5.20 15.33 14.73
N ASN A 274 4.04 14.72 14.45
CA ASN A 274 3.70 13.35 14.85
C ASN A 274 4.04 12.28 13.80
N LEU A 275 4.85 12.63 12.80
CA LEU A 275 5.18 11.72 11.70
C LEU A 275 5.97 10.51 12.21
N LYS A 276 5.46 9.30 11.91
CA LYS A 276 6.06 8.02 12.32
C LYS A 276 6.73 7.29 11.16
N VAL A 277 6.20 7.45 9.95
CA VAL A 277 6.70 6.79 8.74
C VAL A 277 6.91 7.82 7.65
N LEU A 278 8.12 7.82 7.08
CA LEU A 278 8.49 8.64 5.95
C LEU A 278 9.10 7.77 4.85
N ASN A 279 8.48 7.78 3.68
CA ASN A 279 8.99 7.14 2.47
C ASN A 279 9.30 8.21 1.43
N LEU A 280 10.54 8.23 0.95
CA LEU A 280 11.01 9.13 -0.09
C LEU A 280 11.47 8.29 -1.27
N SER A 281 10.91 8.54 -2.44
CA SER A 281 11.25 7.84 -3.68
C SER A 281 11.65 8.85 -4.74
N MET A 282 12.71 8.56 -5.48
CA MET A 282 13.22 9.40 -6.57
C MET A 282 13.49 10.86 -6.20
N CYS A 283 13.69 11.14 -4.90
CA CYS A 283 13.98 12.48 -4.38
C CYS A 283 15.49 12.75 -4.50
N LEU A 284 15.91 13.19 -5.69
CA LEU A 284 17.34 13.29 -6.03
C LEU A 284 18.05 14.54 -5.50
N LYS A 285 17.32 15.56 -5.01
CA LYS A 285 17.95 16.80 -4.52
C LYS A 285 18.17 16.81 -3.02
N ARG A 286 19.39 17.16 -2.60
CA ARG A 286 19.82 17.20 -1.20
C ARG A 286 19.05 18.21 -0.33
N THR A 287 18.66 19.36 -0.87
CA THR A 287 18.01 20.44 -0.10
C THR A 287 16.72 20.01 0.60
N TYR A 288 16.00 19.03 0.03
CA TYR A 288 14.82 18.48 0.67
C TYR A 288 15.15 17.61 1.89
N LEU A 289 16.25 16.85 1.82
CA LEU A 289 16.69 15.91 2.86
C LEU A 289 17.07 16.64 4.17
N ASP A 290 17.57 17.87 4.07
CA ASP A 290 17.88 18.69 5.25
C ASP A 290 16.64 19.00 6.10
N THR A 291 15.46 19.08 5.47
CA THR A 291 14.19 19.36 6.16
C THR A 291 13.65 18.15 6.91
N VAL A 292 14.13 16.93 6.61
CA VAL A 292 13.67 15.68 7.22
C VAL A 292 14.03 15.61 8.71
N ARG A 293 15.09 16.30 9.13
CA ARG A 293 15.54 16.35 10.54
C ARG A 293 14.48 16.90 11.51
N GLN A 294 13.45 17.59 11.04
CA GLN A 294 12.38 18.09 11.91
C GLN A 294 11.51 16.97 12.52
N TYR A 295 11.50 15.76 11.92
CA TYR A 295 10.60 14.67 12.31
C TYR A 295 11.19 13.83 13.45
N GLN A 296 11.05 14.31 14.68
CA GLN A 296 11.70 13.71 15.87
C GLN A 296 11.06 12.38 16.33
N HIS A 297 9.78 12.14 16.01
CA HIS A 297 9.04 10.91 16.36
C HIS A 297 9.07 9.84 15.25
N LEU A 298 9.95 10.00 14.27
CA LEU A 298 10.05 9.11 13.12
C LEU A 298 10.59 7.74 13.56
N LYS A 299 9.85 6.68 13.24
CA LYS A 299 10.22 5.29 13.54
C LYS A 299 10.78 4.55 12.33
N LEU A 300 10.32 4.93 11.13
CA LEU A 300 10.71 4.35 9.86
C LEU A 300 11.05 5.46 8.85
N LEU A 301 12.26 5.40 8.33
CA LEU A 301 12.70 6.19 7.18
C LEU A 301 13.06 5.25 6.02
N ARG A 302 12.39 5.41 4.87
CA ARG A 302 12.74 4.72 3.63
C ARG A 302 13.14 5.71 2.56
N MET A 303 14.22 5.41 1.86
CA MET A 303 14.74 6.22 0.77
C MET A 303 15.05 5.32 -0.42
N HIS A 304 14.27 5.46 -1.49
CA HIS A 304 14.33 4.62 -2.69
C HIS A 304 14.75 5.44 -3.91
N ILE A 305 15.82 5.05 -4.60
CA ILE A 305 16.39 5.78 -5.75
C ILE A 305 16.63 7.26 -5.38
N CYS A 306 17.16 7.49 -4.18
CA CYS A 306 17.52 8.81 -3.68
C CYS A 306 19.04 8.98 -3.67
N VAL A 307 19.51 10.23 -3.67
CA VAL A 307 20.89 10.52 -3.29
C VAL A 307 21.07 10.19 -1.81
N TYR A 308 22.18 9.53 -1.46
CA TYR A 308 22.44 9.18 -0.07
C TYR A 308 22.56 10.44 0.81
N PRO A 309 21.85 10.51 1.96
CA PRO A 309 21.72 11.72 2.74
C PRO A 309 22.92 11.91 3.69
N PHE A 310 24.13 12.14 3.16
CA PHE A 310 25.34 12.27 4.00
C PHE A 310 25.18 13.34 5.08
N GLY A 311 25.43 12.92 6.32
CA GLY A 311 25.31 13.75 7.51
C GLY A 311 23.92 13.84 8.10
N LEU A 312 22.87 13.25 7.50
CA LEU A 312 21.49 13.33 8.00
C LEU A 312 21.34 12.90 9.47
N PHE A 313 22.07 11.86 9.88
CA PHE A 313 22.02 11.28 11.23
C PHE A 313 22.99 11.90 12.23
N ASN A 314 23.76 12.92 11.85
CA ASN A 314 24.69 13.57 12.77
C ASN A 314 23.95 14.22 13.95
N GLU A 315 24.68 14.44 15.05
CA GLU A 315 24.18 15.18 16.23
C GLU A 315 23.00 14.52 16.96
N GLY A 316 22.83 13.20 16.83
CA GLY A 316 21.77 12.47 17.54
C GLY A 316 20.37 12.71 16.95
N ALA A 317 20.29 13.03 15.65
CA ALA A 317 19.02 13.16 14.95
C ALA A 317 18.22 11.84 14.97
N PHE A 318 16.89 11.96 14.95
CA PHE A 318 15.93 10.86 14.94
C PHE A 318 16.04 9.92 16.16
N PRO A 319 15.76 10.44 17.37
CA PRO A 319 15.91 9.67 18.60
C PRO A 319 14.99 8.43 18.66
N GLU A 320 13.88 8.39 17.92
CA GLU A 320 12.94 7.26 17.91
C GLU A 320 13.09 6.33 16.69
N LEU A 321 14.10 6.54 15.84
CA LEU A 321 14.24 5.75 14.61
C LEU A 321 14.61 4.31 14.91
N GLU A 322 13.75 3.39 14.49
CA GLU A 322 13.95 1.95 14.67
C GLU A 322 14.38 1.26 13.37
N ARG A 323 14.01 1.82 12.20
CA ARG A 323 14.31 1.23 10.89
C ARG A 323 14.69 2.29 9.87
N PHE A 324 15.82 2.04 9.20
CA PHE A 324 16.29 2.82 8.07
C PHE A 324 16.54 1.90 6.88
N GLU A 325 15.93 2.22 5.75
CA GLU A 325 16.09 1.50 4.49
C GLU A 325 16.48 2.49 3.41
N TYR A 326 17.58 2.19 2.74
CA TYR A 326 18.09 2.97 1.64
C TYR A 326 18.42 2.05 0.48
N ASP A 327 17.96 2.43 -0.71
CA ASP A 327 18.53 1.97 -1.96
C ASP A 327 18.62 3.14 -2.95
N GLY A 328 19.71 3.25 -3.71
CA GLY A 328 19.86 4.36 -4.65
C GLY A 328 21.30 4.66 -5.05
N TYR A 329 21.54 5.92 -5.42
CA TYR A 329 22.84 6.40 -5.90
C TYR A 329 23.61 7.14 -4.80
N GLY A 330 24.92 6.88 -4.73
CA GLY A 330 25.82 7.37 -3.70
C GLY A 330 26.02 8.87 -3.66
N TYR A 331 26.46 9.45 -4.77
CA TYR A 331 26.98 10.83 -4.78
C TYR A 331 26.30 11.70 -5.83
N GLU A 332 25.92 12.92 -5.44
CA GLU A 332 25.49 13.98 -6.37
C GLU A 332 26.73 14.66 -7.03
N ASP A 333 27.85 14.76 -6.28
CA ASP A 333 29.15 15.29 -6.73
C ASP A 333 30.30 14.50 -6.08
N SER A 334 31.21 13.95 -6.91
CA SER A 334 32.28 13.04 -6.47
C SER A 334 33.45 13.72 -5.74
N ASP A 335 33.56 15.06 -5.82
CA ASP A 335 34.77 15.77 -5.40
C ASP A 335 34.80 16.12 -3.89
N ASP A 336 33.65 16.22 -3.23
CA ASP A 336 33.56 16.68 -1.82
C ASP A 336 33.57 15.55 -0.77
N PHE A 337 33.40 14.29 -1.16
CA PHE A 337 33.24 13.18 -0.21
C PHE A 337 34.28 12.07 -0.43
N LYS A 338 35.56 12.38 -0.25
CA LYS A 338 36.64 11.40 -0.41
C LYS A 338 36.67 10.29 0.65
N SER A 339 35.87 10.40 1.73
CA SER A 339 35.70 9.36 2.76
C SER A 339 34.52 9.71 3.68
N PRO A 340 33.26 9.42 3.31
CA PRO A 340 32.12 9.77 4.14
C PRO A 340 32.11 8.97 5.46
N ILE A 341 31.61 9.60 6.53
CA ILE A 341 31.30 8.92 7.80
C ILE A 341 29.84 8.50 7.77
N LEU A 342 29.60 7.21 7.97
CA LEU A 342 28.27 6.61 8.07
C LEU A 342 27.92 6.42 9.55
N THR A 343 27.22 7.41 10.08
CA THR A 343 26.65 7.39 11.43
C THR A 343 25.16 7.05 11.37
N PHE A 344 24.66 6.40 12.42
CA PHE A 344 23.24 6.03 12.53
C PHE A 344 22.70 6.34 13.92
N PRO A 345 21.37 6.54 14.07
CA PRO A 345 20.75 6.79 15.37
C PRO A 345 20.93 5.61 16.34
N SER A 346 21.07 5.92 17.63
CA SER A 346 21.42 4.91 18.65
C SER A 346 20.32 3.90 18.97
N ASN A 347 19.07 4.14 18.53
CA ASN A 347 17.92 3.25 18.76
C ASN A 347 17.59 2.39 17.52
N LEU A 348 18.42 2.44 16.48
CA LEU A 348 18.18 1.73 15.23
C LEU A 348 18.26 0.22 15.45
N LYS A 349 17.22 -0.51 15.05
CA LYS A 349 17.10 -1.97 15.14
C LYS A 349 17.32 -2.65 13.79
N GLN A 350 16.97 -1.97 12.70
CA GLN A 350 17.09 -2.49 11.34
C GLN A 350 17.75 -1.47 10.41
N LEU A 351 18.79 -1.90 9.73
CA LEU A 351 19.53 -1.11 8.75
C LEU A 351 19.62 -1.90 7.45
N SER A 352 19.14 -1.30 6.36
CA SER A 352 19.34 -1.81 5.00
C SER A 352 19.89 -0.71 4.11
N ILE A 353 21.03 -0.96 3.48
CA ILE A 353 21.68 -0.04 2.54
C ILE A 353 22.04 -0.82 1.28
N GLU A 354 21.55 -0.36 0.13
CA GLU A 354 21.95 -0.82 -1.18
C GLU A 354 22.40 0.35 -2.07
N PHE A 355 23.64 0.31 -2.57
CA PHE A 355 24.08 1.29 -3.57
C PHE A 355 23.98 0.70 -4.98
N TYR A 356 23.51 1.50 -5.93
CA TYR A 356 23.46 1.11 -7.35
C TYR A 356 24.77 1.41 -8.07
N ASP A 357 25.54 2.36 -7.55
CA ASP A 357 26.88 2.73 -7.97
C ASP A 357 27.95 2.22 -6.99
N SER A 358 29.20 2.15 -7.44
CA SER A 358 30.31 1.68 -6.60
C SER A 358 30.72 2.76 -5.60
N VAL A 359 30.20 2.66 -4.38
CA VAL A 359 30.61 3.50 -3.25
C VAL A 359 31.68 2.78 -2.43
N ILE A 360 32.84 3.42 -2.28
CA ILE A 360 33.89 2.96 -1.37
C ILE A 360 33.65 3.55 0.02
N VAL A 361 33.38 2.68 0.99
CA VAL A 361 33.20 3.03 2.40
C VAL A 361 34.45 2.67 3.18
N ASN A 362 34.97 3.62 3.95
CA ASN A 362 36.02 3.34 4.90
C ASN A 362 35.44 2.60 6.11
N LEU A 363 35.97 1.43 6.46
CA LEU A 363 35.46 0.64 7.59
C LEU A 363 35.57 1.40 8.92
N ASN A 364 36.63 2.20 9.09
CA ASN A 364 36.79 3.08 10.26
C ASN A 364 35.74 4.20 10.34
N ASN A 365 34.96 4.38 9.27
CA ASN A 365 33.91 5.38 9.17
C ASN A 365 32.50 4.78 9.25
N LEU A 366 32.37 3.45 9.34
CA LEU A 366 31.09 2.76 9.47
C LEU A 366 30.79 2.51 10.95
N MET A 367 29.90 3.32 11.54
CA MET A 367 29.57 3.27 12.96
C MET A 367 28.19 2.67 13.17
N LEU A 368 28.13 1.34 13.30
CA LEU A 368 26.88 0.62 13.54
C LEU A 368 26.44 0.76 15.02
N PRO A 369 25.14 1.00 15.30
CA PRO A 369 24.66 1.12 16.66
C PRO A 369 24.53 -0.27 17.32
N PRO A 370 24.79 -0.41 18.62
CA PRO A 370 24.74 -1.69 19.33
C PRO A 370 23.32 -2.26 19.47
N THR A 371 22.28 -1.46 19.23
CA THR A 371 20.88 -1.89 19.24
C THR A 371 20.47 -2.65 17.97
N LEU A 372 21.37 -2.74 16.98
CA LEU A 372 21.05 -3.30 15.68
C LEU A 372 20.85 -4.81 15.77
N ILE A 373 19.70 -5.27 15.26
CA ILE A 373 19.29 -6.68 15.24
C ILE A 373 19.37 -7.24 13.82
N ARG A 374 19.13 -6.39 12.80
CA ARG A 374 19.15 -6.76 11.39
C ARG A 374 20.02 -5.80 10.58
N LEU A 375 20.98 -6.35 9.85
CA LEU A 375 21.92 -5.60 9.01
C LEU A 375 21.90 -6.14 7.58
N GLU A 376 21.65 -5.25 6.62
CA GLU A 376 21.77 -5.52 5.17
C GLU A 376 22.66 -4.46 4.53
N LEU A 377 23.79 -4.89 3.98
CA LEU A 377 24.77 -4.04 3.30
C LEU A 377 25.03 -4.62 1.92
N LEU A 378 24.38 -4.06 0.90
CA LEU A 378 24.37 -4.59 -0.45
C LEU A 378 25.11 -3.68 -1.43
N LYS A 379 25.98 -4.27 -2.25
CA LYS A 379 26.75 -3.59 -3.31
C LYS A 379 27.67 -2.47 -2.82
N LEU A 380 28.11 -2.51 -1.55
CA LEU A 380 29.14 -1.62 -1.02
C LEU A 380 30.53 -2.17 -1.32
N THR A 381 31.51 -1.29 -1.51
CA THR A 381 32.94 -1.67 -1.50
C THR A 381 33.58 -1.12 -0.24
N PHE A 382 34.37 -1.93 0.45
CA PHE A 382 35.12 -1.50 1.63
C PHE A 382 36.59 -1.25 1.26
N ASN A 383 37.23 -0.30 1.94
CA ASN A 383 38.69 -0.17 1.87
C ASN A 383 39.40 -1.27 2.67
N ASP A 384 40.74 -1.31 2.57
CA ASP A 384 41.55 -2.25 3.33
C ASP A 384 41.34 -2.07 4.85
N GLY A 385 40.96 -3.16 5.54
CA GLY A 385 40.68 -3.19 6.96
C GLY A 385 39.89 -4.43 7.39
N TYR A 386 39.58 -4.52 8.68
CA TYR A 386 38.76 -5.60 9.25
C TYR A 386 37.32 -5.15 9.46
N PHE A 387 36.37 -5.99 9.08
CA PHE A 387 34.95 -5.77 9.34
C PHE A 387 34.57 -6.35 10.71
N HIS A 388 33.78 -5.60 11.48
CA HIS A 388 33.32 -6.02 12.80
C HIS A 388 31.80 -6.14 12.83
N LEU A 389 31.28 -7.23 13.41
CA LEU A 389 29.86 -7.47 13.63
C LEU A 389 29.55 -7.37 15.13
N ASP A 390 28.45 -6.70 15.47
CA ASP A 390 27.96 -6.61 16.85
C ASP A 390 27.34 -7.94 17.30
N GLU A 391 27.48 -8.26 18.59
CA GLU A 391 26.98 -9.53 19.17
C GLU A 391 25.45 -9.63 19.18
N ASN A 392 24.73 -8.50 19.11
CA ASN A 392 23.26 -8.48 19.15
C ASN A 392 22.58 -8.81 17.81
N LEU A 393 23.36 -8.93 16.73
CA LEU A 393 22.84 -9.18 15.39
C LEU A 393 22.22 -10.58 15.28
N GLN A 394 20.97 -10.62 14.82
CA GLN A 394 20.21 -11.86 14.57
C GLN A 394 20.15 -12.22 13.09
N TYR A 395 20.26 -11.23 12.21
CA TYR A 395 20.29 -11.41 10.76
C TYR A 395 21.33 -10.48 10.15
N VAL A 396 22.21 -11.05 9.32
CA VAL A 396 23.26 -10.32 8.60
C VAL A 396 23.27 -10.75 7.14
N HIS A 397 23.16 -9.79 6.22
CA HIS A 397 23.38 -10.00 4.79
C HIS A 397 24.34 -8.94 4.26
N ILE A 398 25.52 -9.36 3.82
CA ILE A 398 26.54 -8.48 3.25
C ILE A 398 26.85 -8.98 1.84
N LYS A 399 26.70 -8.08 0.85
CA LYS A 399 27.11 -8.29 -0.53
C LYS A 399 28.12 -7.23 -0.95
N THR A 400 29.35 -7.63 -1.22
CA THR A 400 30.48 -6.72 -1.48
C THR A 400 31.49 -7.33 -2.46
N SER A 401 32.52 -6.58 -2.88
CA SER A 401 33.64 -7.12 -3.66
C SER A 401 34.70 -7.77 -2.77
N GLY A 402 34.95 -7.24 -1.57
CA GLY A 402 35.97 -7.75 -0.67
C GLY A 402 35.58 -7.57 0.80
N LEU A 403 35.83 -8.59 1.62
CA LEU A 403 35.55 -8.58 3.05
C LEU A 403 36.62 -9.37 3.81
N THR A 404 37.21 -8.74 4.83
CA THR A 404 38.25 -9.36 5.66
C THR A 404 37.84 -9.30 7.13
N PHE A 405 38.01 -10.42 7.82
CA PHE A 405 37.77 -10.56 9.26
C PHE A 405 39.07 -10.90 9.98
N GLU A 406 39.33 -10.21 11.09
CA GLU A 406 40.51 -10.42 11.93
C GLU A 406 40.49 -11.79 12.63
N SER A 407 41.64 -12.21 13.13
CA SER A 407 41.78 -13.52 13.82
C SER A 407 40.88 -13.71 15.06
N SER A 408 40.47 -12.61 15.72
CA SER A 408 39.54 -12.59 16.86
C SER A 408 38.07 -12.67 16.47
N PHE A 409 37.73 -12.59 15.18
CA PHE A 409 36.34 -12.62 14.73
C PHE A 409 35.61 -13.89 15.20
N ARG A 410 34.37 -13.71 15.63
CA ARG A 410 33.42 -14.77 15.99
C ARG A 410 32.07 -14.44 15.38
N ILE A 411 31.33 -15.47 14.99
CA ILE A 411 29.95 -15.30 14.53
C ILE A 411 29.12 -14.77 15.71
N PRO A 412 28.28 -13.72 15.54
CA PRO A 412 27.40 -13.26 16.60
C PRO A 412 26.54 -14.41 17.14
N HIS A 413 26.55 -14.61 18.46
CA HIS A 413 25.90 -15.77 19.10
C HIS A 413 24.37 -15.78 18.95
N LEU A 414 23.76 -14.63 18.62
CA LEU A 414 22.32 -14.51 18.35
C LEU A 414 21.97 -14.67 16.87
N ALA A 415 22.94 -14.80 15.96
CA ALA A 415 22.70 -14.86 14.53
C ALA A 415 21.94 -16.14 14.14
N GLY A 416 20.73 -15.98 13.62
CA GLY A 416 19.97 -17.07 12.98
C GLY A 416 20.37 -17.26 11.52
N GLU A 417 20.75 -16.16 10.84
CA GLU A 417 21.24 -16.17 9.46
C GLU A 417 22.43 -15.22 9.29
N LEU A 418 23.49 -15.72 8.65
CA LEU A 418 24.68 -14.97 8.24
C LEU A 418 24.95 -15.27 6.76
N ILE A 419 24.67 -14.29 5.89
CA ILE A 419 24.83 -14.39 4.44
C ILE A 419 25.94 -13.44 4.01
N LEU A 420 27.06 -13.99 3.55
CA LEU A 420 28.22 -13.23 3.07
C LEU A 420 28.46 -13.56 1.59
N GLU A 421 28.16 -12.60 0.72
CA GLU A 421 28.40 -12.67 -0.73
C GLU A 421 29.55 -11.73 -1.09
N ALA A 422 30.76 -12.27 -1.28
CA ALA A 422 31.92 -11.47 -1.68
C ALA A 422 32.78 -12.16 -2.74
N ASP A 423 33.38 -11.38 -3.65
CA ASP A 423 34.35 -11.91 -4.62
C ASP A 423 35.63 -12.39 -3.90
N TYR A 424 36.05 -11.66 -2.86
CA TYR A 424 37.18 -12.00 -2.00
C TYR A 424 36.77 -11.97 -0.52
N LEU A 425 36.60 -13.15 0.08
CA LEU A 425 36.28 -13.31 1.50
C LEU A 425 37.48 -13.91 2.24
N THR A 426 38.01 -13.18 3.23
CA THR A 426 39.18 -13.60 4.02
C THR A 426 38.85 -13.66 5.51
N PHE A 427 39.18 -14.79 6.13
CA PHE A 427 39.22 -14.94 7.59
C PHE A 427 40.67 -15.24 7.98
N GLU A 428 41.26 -14.44 8.86
CA GLU A 428 42.65 -14.66 9.29
C GLU A 428 42.85 -15.91 10.14
N SER A 429 41.77 -16.41 10.74
CA SER A 429 41.77 -17.58 11.61
C SER A 429 40.53 -18.43 11.33
N PRO A 430 40.63 -19.77 11.35
CA PRO A 430 39.46 -20.66 11.26
C PRO A 430 38.65 -20.73 12.56
N GLU A 431 39.12 -20.11 13.65
CA GLU A 431 38.51 -20.18 14.98
C GLU A 431 37.07 -19.63 15.04
N PHE A 432 36.64 -18.84 14.05
CA PHE A 432 35.26 -18.35 13.97
C PHE A 432 34.20 -19.46 13.81
N MET A 433 34.60 -20.68 13.42
CA MET A 433 33.70 -21.83 13.23
C MET A 433 33.45 -22.65 14.51
N TYR A 434 34.21 -22.41 15.58
CA TYR A 434 34.23 -23.27 16.77
C TYR A 434 33.47 -22.70 17.98
N HIS A 435 32.81 -21.55 17.81
CA HIS A 435 32.02 -20.84 18.81
C HIS A 435 30.69 -20.43 18.21
#